data_AF-A0AAE5XJD8-F1
#
_entry.id   AF-A0AAE5XJD8-F1
#
_cell.length_a   1.000
_cell.length_b   1.000
_cell.length_c   1.000
_cell.angle_alpha   90.00
_cell.angle_beta   90.00
_cell.angle_gamma   90.00
#
_symmetry.space_group_name_H-M   'P 1'
#
loop_
_entity.id
_entity.type
_entity.pdbx_description
1 polymer ?
#
loop_
_entity_poly.entity_id
_entity_poly.type
_entity_poly.pdbx_seq_one_letter_code
_entity_poly.pdbx_strand_id
1 'polypeptide(L)'
;MGHFDLMDYALKRYYSPGAVITDEEASRHPSLRRTTGLYKWKKKIVRNVWLISGLFMLANPSLPVIAATAIFTAFISFSILDESI
;
A
#
# COMPACT_ATOMS: atom_id res chain seq x y z
N MET A 1 -17.56 -12.44 32.51
CA MET A 1 -16.32 -12.92 31.86
C MET A 1 -16.66 -13.29 30.43
N GLY A 2 -17.06 -12.32 29.63
CA GLY A 2 -17.94 -12.64 28.51
C GLY A 2 -17.93 -11.58 27.43
N HIS A 3 -17.60 -12.03 26.22
CA HIS A 3 -18.01 -11.58 24.88
C HIS A 3 -17.87 -10.08 24.49
N PHE A 4 -18.13 -9.15 25.40
CA PHE A 4 -18.01 -7.70 25.21
C PHE A 4 -16.55 -7.25 25.01
N ASP A 5 -15.59 -7.85 25.73
CA ASP A 5 -14.17 -7.50 25.61
C ASP A 5 -13.58 -7.73 24.21
N LEU A 6 -14.01 -8.79 23.51
CA LEU A 6 -13.47 -9.11 22.18
C LEU A 6 -14.00 -8.12 21.13
N MET A 7 -15.27 -7.76 21.25
CA MET A 7 -15.91 -6.80 20.36
C MET A 7 -15.38 -5.40 20.62
N ASP A 8 -15.20 -4.99 21.87
CA ASP A 8 -14.58 -3.70 22.22
C ASP A 8 -13.11 -3.64 21.79
N TYR A 9 -12.36 -4.74 21.90
CA TYR A 9 -10.99 -4.83 21.37
C TYR A 9 -10.95 -4.73 19.84
N ALA A 10 -11.84 -5.43 19.15
CA ALA A 10 -11.95 -5.39 17.68
C ALA A 10 -12.43 -4.02 17.18
N LEU A 11 -13.40 -3.41 17.86
CA LEU A 11 -13.93 -2.09 17.56
C LEU A 11 -12.91 -1.00 17.88
N LYS A 12 -12.15 -1.07 18.97
CA LYS A 12 -11.04 -0.14 19.24
C LYS A 12 -9.97 -0.19 18.15
N ARG A 13 -9.73 -1.37 17.57
CA ARG A 13 -8.81 -1.56 16.43
C ARG A 13 -9.36 -1.06 15.10
N TYR A 14 -10.67 -1.01 14.93
CA TYR A 14 -11.34 -0.54 13.70
C TYR A 14 -11.74 0.95 13.76
N TYR A 15 -12.12 1.44 14.94
CA TYR A 15 -12.68 2.78 15.21
C TYR A 15 -11.63 3.83 15.55
N SER A 16 -10.36 3.45 15.74
CA SER A 16 -9.27 4.40 15.91
C SER A 16 -8.35 4.48 14.69
N PRO A 17 -8.83 5.03 13.55
CA PRO A 17 -7.96 5.34 12.42
C PRO A 17 -7.01 6.52 12.70
N GLY A 18 -7.03 7.05 13.94
CA GLY A 18 -6.27 8.22 14.38
C GLY A 18 -5.70 8.15 15.80
N ALA A 19 -5.70 6.99 16.48
CA ALA A 19 -4.73 6.80 17.56
C ALA A 19 -3.36 6.87 16.91
N VAL A 20 -2.66 7.98 17.17
CA VAL A 20 -1.34 8.30 16.62
C VAL A 20 -0.35 7.26 17.14
N ILE A 21 -0.38 6.06 16.59
CA ILE A 21 0.79 5.19 16.56
C ILE A 21 1.72 5.93 15.62
N THR A 22 2.72 6.61 16.19
CA THR A 22 3.75 7.30 15.42
C THR A 22 4.31 6.33 14.39
N ASP A 23 4.68 6.81 13.19
CA ASP A 23 5.23 5.96 12.14
C ASP A 23 6.46 5.16 12.65
N GLU A 24 7.14 5.65 13.69
CA GLU A 24 8.21 4.96 14.45
C GLU A 24 7.73 3.73 15.25
N GLU A 25 6.60 3.82 15.95
CA GLU A 25 6.04 2.71 16.72
C GLU A 25 5.43 1.64 15.78
N ALA A 26 4.84 2.09 14.67
CA ALA A 26 4.26 1.22 13.65
C ALA A 26 5.32 0.47 12.83
N SER A 27 6.51 1.05 12.64
CA SER A 27 7.63 0.41 11.92
C SER A 27 8.29 -0.71 12.72
N ARG A 28 8.18 -0.69 14.06
CA ARG A 28 8.62 -1.78 14.96
C ARG A 28 7.77 -3.05 14.90
N HIS A 29 6.51 -2.94 14.47
CA HIS A 29 5.60 -4.08 14.39
C HIS A 29 5.29 -4.49 12.94
N PRO A 30 5.64 -5.72 12.50
CA PRO A 30 5.44 -6.17 11.11
C PRO A 30 4.00 -6.05 10.61
N SER A 31 3.02 -6.24 11.50
CA SER A 31 1.60 -6.18 11.19
C SER A 31 1.04 -4.76 11.08
N LEU A 32 1.72 -3.76 11.66
CA LEU A 32 1.31 -2.35 11.68
C LEU A 32 2.06 -1.49 10.65
N ARG A 33 3.13 -2.00 10.05
CA ARG A 33 3.83 -1.32 8.93
C ARG A 33 2.91 -0.88 7.79
N ARG A 34 1.89 -1.67 7.48
CA ARG A 34 0.91 -1.40 6.41
C ARG A 34 -0.12 -0.32 6.76
N THR A 35 -0.21 0.10 8.04
CA THR A 35 -1.17 1.09 8.51
C THR A 35 -0.61 2.51 8.54
N THR A 36 0.71 2.67 8.36
CA THR A 36 1.40 3.98 8.33
C THR A 36 0.86 4.87 7.21
N GLY A 37 0.83 6.18 7.48
CA GLY A 37 0.39 7.17 6.50
C GLY A 37 1.28 7.16 5.26
N LEU A 38 2.58 6.96 5.46
CA LEU A 38 3.60 6.88 4.42
C LEU A 38 3.36 5.69 3.46
N TYR A 39 3.04 4.50 3.99
CA TYR A 39 2.74 3.33 3.15
C TYR A 39 1.49 3.54 2.30
N LYS A 40 0.45 4.18 2.86
CA LYS A 40 -0.78 4.52 2.11
C LYS A 40 -0.50 5.53 0.99
N TRP A 41 0.33 6.55 1.24
CA TRP A 41 0.75 7.52 0.23
C TRP A 41 1.55 6.87 -0.90
N LYS A 42 2.56 6.05 -0.56
CA LYS A 42 3.34 5.29 -1.54
C LYS A 42 2.45 4.38 -2.40
N LYS A 43 1.47 3.70 -1.78
CA LYS A 43 0.48 2.89 -2.52
C LYS A 43 -0.35 3.72 -3.49
N LYS A 44 -0.70 4.97 -3.15
CA LYS A 44 -1.41 5.89 -4.06
C LYS A 44 -0.55 6.27 -5.26
N ILE A 45 0.75 6.48 -5.06
CA ILE A 45 1.71 6.73 -6.15
C ILE A 45 1.77 5.51 -7.08
N VAL A 46 2.01 4.32 -6.52
CA VAL A 46 2.07 3.07 -7.30
C VAL A 46 0.79 2.89 -8.13
N ARG A 47 -0.39 3.10 -7.54
CA ARG A 47 -1.65 3.05 -8.27
C ARG A 47 -1.70 4.03 -9.44
N ASN A 48 -1.26 5.27 -9.25
CA ASN A 48 -1.25 6.26 -10.32
C ASN A 48 -0.26 5.88 -11.44
N VAL A 49 0.91 5.33 -11.09
CA VAL A 49 1.86 4.81 -12.09
C VAL A 49 1.21 3.71 -12.92
N TRP A 50 0.53 2.75 -12.29
CA TRP A 50 -0.19 1.69 -13.01
C TRP A 50 -1.30 2.23 -13.92
N LEU A 51 -2.02 3.28 -13.50
CA LEU A 51 -3.03 3.92 -14.35
C LEU A 51 -2.42 4.56 -15.59
N ILE A 52 -1.30 5.29 -15.42
CA ILE A 52 -0.60 5.94 -16.54
C ILE A 52 -0.02 4.88 -17.48
N SER A 53 0.66 3.87 -16.94
CA SER A 53 1.21 2.75 -17.72
C SER A 53 0.11 1.98 -18.45
N GLY A 54 -1.03 1.73 -17.82
CA GLY A 54 -2.18 1.09 -18.46
C GLY A 54 -2.74 1.92 -19.61
N LEU A 55 -2.86 3.24 -19.44
CA LEU A 55 -3.29 4.14 -20.51
C LEU A 55 -2.29 4.15 -21.68
N PHE A 56 -0.99 4.11 -21.39
CA PHE A 56 0.06 4.01 -22.40
C PHE A 56 0.00 2.68 -23.17
N MET A 57 -0.24 1.56 -22.47
CA MET A 57 -0.45 0.24 -23.08
C MET A 57 -1.67 0.21 -24.01
N LEU A 58 -2.76 0.90 -23.63
CA LEU A 58 -3.94 1.01 -24.48
C LEU A 58 -3.70 1.87 -25.72
N ALA A 59 -2.88 2.91 -25.60
CA ALA A 59 -2.50 3.76 -26.74
C ALA A 59 -1.59 3.03 -27.74
N ASN A 60 -0.76 2.09 -27.27
CA ASN A 60 0.11 1.27 -28.11
C ASN A 60 -0.05 -0.22 -27.74
N PRO A 61 -1.07 -0.91 -28.30
CA PRO A 61 -1.43 -2.28 -27.93
C PRO A 61 -0.51 -3.34 -28.56
N SER A 62 0.80 -3.09 -28.60
CA SER A 62 1.78 -4.05 -29.06
C SER A 62 2.29 -4.90 -27.90
N LEU A 63 2.28 -6.23 -28.08
CA LEU A 63 2.65 -7.19 -27.05
C LEU A 63 4.04 -6.93 -26.43
N PRO A 64 5.09 -6.59 -27.21
CA PRO A 64 6.40 -6.28 -26.65
C PRO A 64 6.41 -5.02 -25.78
N VAL A 65 5.66 -3.99 -26.18
CA VAL A 65 5.58 -2.73 -25.43
C VAL A 65 4.86 -2.95 -24.11
N ILE A 66 3.74 -3.69 -24.12
CA ILE A 66 2.98 -4.04 -22.92
C ILE A 66 3.86 -4.83 -21.95
N ALA A 67 4.57 -5.86 -22.43
CA ALA A 67 5.45 -6.67 -21.59
C ALA A 67 6.57 -5.82 -20.97
N ALA A 68 7.25 -5.00 -21.77
CA ALA A 68 8.33 -4.13 -21.29
C ALA A 68 7.82 -3.10 -20.27
N THR A 69 6.71 -2.42 -20.54
CA THR A 69 6.14 -1.43 -19.61
C THR A 69 5.60 -2.07 -18.34
N ALA A 70 5.02 -3.27 -18.41
CA ALA A 70 4.52 -3.97 -17.23
C ALA A 70 5.67 -4.37 -16.30
N ILE A 71 6.74 -4.96 -16.83
CA ILE A 71 7.92 -5.35 -16.05
C ILE A 71 8.58 -4.11 -15.42
N PHE A 72 8.78 -3.06 -16.21
CA PHE A 72 9.36 -1.81 -15.72
C PHE A 72 8.49 -1.15 -14.63
N THR A 73 7.17 -1.12 -14.84
CA THR A 73 6.21 -0.57 -13.88
C THR A 73 6.17 -1.40 -12.60
N ALA A 74 6.26 -2.74 -12.71
CA ALA A 74 6.34 -3.63 -11.56
C ALA A 74 7.63 -3.39 -10.77
N PHE A 75 8.78 -3.27 -11.45
CA PHE A 75 10.05 -2.96 -10.82
C PHE A 75 10.00 -1.64 -10.04
N ILE A 76 9.51 -0.56 -10.67
CA ILE A 76 9.31 0.73 -10.00
C ILE A 76 8.37 0.60 -8.80
N SER A 77 7.27 -0.14 -8.96
CA SER A 77 6.30 -0.37 -7.89
C SER A 77 6.96 -1.03 -6.68
N PHE A 78 7.78 -2.06 -6.93
CA PHE A 78 8.53 -2.73 -5.87
C PHE A 78 9.57 -1.81 -5.25
N SER A 79 10.39 -1.10 -6.02
CA SER A 79 11.40 -0.18 -5.48
C SER A 79 10.78 0.92 -4.60
N ILE A 80 9.65 1.51 -5.01
CA ILE A 80 8.95 2.54 -4.22
C ILE A 80 8.42 1.96 -2.90
N LEU A 81 7.92 0.72 -2.93
CA LEU A 81 7.38 0.04 -1.76
C LEU A 81 8.48 -0.53 -0.86
N ASP A 82 9.63 -0.89 -1.42
CA ASP A 82 10.79 -1.44 -0.69
C ASP A 82 11.52 -0.38 0.13
N GLU A 83 11.56 0.87 -0.33
CA GLU A 83 12.02 2.02 0.45
C GLU A 83 11.16 2.31 1.72
N SER A 84 10.16 1.47 2.02
CA SER A 84 9.46 1.48 3.32
C SER A 84 9.99 0.44 4.32
N ILE A 85 11.11 -0.22 4.00
CA ILE A 85 11.86 -1.11 4.88
C ILE A 85 12.73 -0.32 5.85
#